data_AF-A0AAX4JY12-F1
#
_entry.id   AF-A0AAX4JY12-F1
#
_cell.length_a   1.000
_cell.length_b   1.000
_cell.length_c   1.000
_cell.angle_alpha   90.00
_cell.angle_beta   90.00
_cell.angle_gamma   90.00
#
_symmetry.space_group_name_H-M   'P 1'
#
loop_
_entity.id
_entity.type
_entity.pdbx_description
1 polymer ?
#
loop_
_entity_poly.entity_id
_entity_poly.type
_entity_poly.pdbx_seq_one_letter_code
_entity_poly.pdbx_strand_id
1 'polypeptide(L)' 'MEGIFNRPNNIRAKQIAYQADKAPVYLKGNGKIWFRAYLGLFAVSFIGSNFQLIQYIRGKAKKIGE' A
#
# COMPACT_ATOMS: atom_id res chain seq x y z
N MET A 1 -34.11 -1.84 -14.03
CA MET A 1 -32.78 -2.27 -13.54
C MET A 1 -31.84 -2.48 -14.73
N GLU A 2 -31.52 -1.42 -15.47
CA GLU A 2 -30.49 -1.44 -16.51
C GLU A 2 -29.28 -0.68 -15.97
N GLY A 3 -28.13 -1.32 -15.79
CA GLY A 3 -26.97 -0.59 -15.30
C GLY A 3 -25.71 -1.36 -14.90
N ILE A 4 -25.68 -2.70 -14.98
CA ILE A 4 -24.48 -3.47 -14.59
C ILE A 4 -23.93 -4.35 -15.74
N PHE A 5 -24.70 -4.66 -16.78
CA PHE A 5 -24.35 -5.72 -17.74
C PHE A 5 -23.62 -5.30 -19.02
N ASN A 6 -23.41 -4.00 -19.30
CA ASN A 6 -22.79 -3.55 -20.56
C ASN A 6 -21.50 -2.74 -20.38
N ARG A 7 -20.55 -3.24 -19.57
CA ARG A 7 -19.18 -2.69 -19.55
C ARG A 7 -18.31 -3.46 -20.54
N PRO A 8 -17.53 -2.78 -21.41
CA PRO A 8 -16.64 -3.47 -22.36
C PRO A 8 -15.66 -4.39 -21.62
N ASN A 9 -15.57 -5.64 -22.06
CA ASN A 9 -14.68 -6.63 -21.48
C ASN A 9 -13.22 -6.32 -21.87
N ASN A 10 -12.50 -5.67 -20.97
CA ASN A 10 -11.10 -5.29 -21.15
C ASN A 10 -10.11 -6.32 -20.57
N ILE A 11 -10.55 -7.54 -20.23
CA ILE A 11 -9.70 -8.54 -19.56
C ILE A 11 -8.53 -8.96 -20.46
N ARG A 12 -8.77 -9.27 -21.74
CA ARG A 12 -7.70 -9.66 -22.68
C ARG A 12 -6.65 -8.56 -22.83
N ALA A 13 -7.08 -7.31 -22.96
CA ALA A 13 -6.17 -6.16 -23.06
C ALA A 13 -5.32 -6.01 -21.79
N LYS A 14 -5.92 -6.16 -20.61
CA LYS A 14 -5.19 -6.15 -19.33
C LYS A 14 -4.21 -7.31 -19.20
N GLN A 15 -4.56 -8.51 -19.64
CA GLN A 15 -3.67 -9.67 -19.62
C GLN A 15 -2.44 -9.45 -20.51
N ILE A 16 -2.64 -8.95 -21.73
CA ILE A 16 -1.54 -8.63 -22.66
C ILE A 16 -0.64 -7.56 -22.06
N ALA A 17 -1.21 -6.45 -21.55
CA ALA A 17 -0.44 -5.38 -20.93
C ALA A 17 0.35 -5.87 -19.70
N TYR A 18 -0.27 -6.73 -18.88
CA TYR A 18 0.34 -7.29 -17.69
C TYR A 18 1.46 -8.28 -18.00
N GLN A 19 1.33 -9.07 -19.07
CA GLN A 19 2.37 -10.01 -19.52
C GLN A 19 3.51 -9.29 -20.25
N ALA A 20 3.23 -8.20 -20.97
CA ALA A 20 4.24 -7.40 -21.66
C ALA A 20 5.15 -6.62 -20.70
N ASP A 21 4.63 -6.23 -19.53
CA ASP A 21 5.39 -5.53 -18.50
C ASP A 21 6.40 -6.47 -17.82
N LYS A 22 7.69 -6.09 -17.86
CA LYS A 22 8.79 -6.84 -17.23
C LYS A 22 9.00 -6.48 -15.76
N ALA A 23 8.26 -5.52 -15.23
CA ALA A 23 8.36 -5.14 -13.82
C ALA A 23 7.97 -6.33 -12.91
N PRO A 24 8.49 -6.38 -11.68
CA PRO A 24 8.01 -7.32 -10.67
C PRO A 24 6.50 -7.19 -10.48
N VAL A 25 5.82 -8.32 -10.22
CA VAL A 25 4.35 -8.43 -10.11
C VAL A 25 3.71 -7.33 -9.25
N TYR A 26 4.35 -6.96 -8.13
CA TYR A 26 3.85 -5.95 -7.19
C TYR A 26 4.02 -4.48 -7.67
N LEU A 27 4.77 -4.25 -8.74
CA LEU A 27 4.97 -2.92 -9.34
C LEU A 27 4.20 -2.72 -10.64
N LYS A 28 3.67 -3.80 -11.25
CA LYS A 28 2.99 -3.76 -12.55
C LYS A 28 1.75 -2.86 -12.54
N GLY A 29 1.46 -2.26 -13.70
CA GLY A 29 0.34 -1.35 -13.87
C GLY A 29 0.44 -0.15 -12.92
N ASN A 30 -0.60 0.09 -12.11
CA ASN A 30 -0.59 1.16 -11.11
C ASN A 30 0.20 0.81 -9.82
N GLY A 31 0.79 -0.38 -9.74
CA GLY A 31 1.46 -0.90 -8.54
C GLY A 31 2.54 0.03 -7.99
N LYS A 32 3.30 0.72 -8.86
CA LYS A 32 4.33 1.69 -8.44
C LYS A 32 3.80 2.83 -7.58
N ILE A 33 2.62 3.38 -7.88
CA ILE A 33 2.03 4.48 -7.12
C ILE A 33 1.62 3.98 -5.73
N TRP A 34 0.92 2.85 -5.68
CA TRP A 34 0.46 2.23 -4.43
C TRP A 34 1.62 1.78 -3.56
N PHE A 35 2.68 1.23 -4.15
CA PHE A 35 3.89 0.84 -3.44
C PHE A 35 4.59 2.03 -2.80
N ARG A 36 4.66 3.18 -3.49
CA ARG A 36 5.21 4.42 -2.92
C ARG A 36 4.38 4.93 -1.74
N ALA A 37 3.06 4.91 -1.85
CA ALA A 37 2.16 5.29 -0.76
C ALA A 37 2.32 4.36 0.44
N TYR A 38 2.39 3.04 0.20
CA TYR A 38 2.66 2.03 1.22
C TYR A 38 4.00 2.29 1.93
N LEU A 39 5.08 2.55 1.19
CA LEU A 39 6.39 2.83 1.79
C LEU A 39 6.36 4.09 2.66
N GLY A 40 5.62 5.14 2.25
CA GLY A 40 5.45 6.35 3.06
C GLY A 40 4.77 6.06 4.40
N LEU A 41 3.65 5.32 4.37
CA LEU A 41 2.95 4.91 5.59
C LEU A 41 3.82 4.01 6.47
N PHE A 42 4.47 3.02 5.86
CA PHE A 42 5.38 2.11 6.56
C PHE A 42 6.48 2.87 7.30
N ALA A 43 7.15 3.81 6.63
CA ALA A 43 8.23 4.58 7.23
C ALA A 43 7.75 5.42 8.43
N VAL A 44 6.62 6.13 8.29
CA VAL A 44 6.05 6.94 9.37
C VAL A 44 5.65 6.07 10.56
N SER A 45 4.96 4.95 10.31
CA SER A 45 4.57 4.00 11.36
C SER A 45 5.78 3.40 12.06
N PHE A 46 6.78 2.94 11.29
CA PHE A 46 7.99 2.32 11.86
C PHE A 46 8.77 3.28 12.74
N ILE A 47 9.01 4.51 12.27
CA ILE A 47 9.71 5.54 13.04
C ILE A 47 8.90 5.91 14.28
N GLY A 48 7.60 6.16 14.13
CA GLY A 48 6.70 6.54 15.22
C GLY A 48 6.67 5.48 16.33
N SER A 49 6.50 4.21 15.98
CA SER A 49 6.48 3.10 16.94
C SER A 49 7.80 2.95 17.69
N ASN A 50 8.94 3.03 16.99
CA ASN A 50 10.25 2.92 17.64
C ASN A 50 10.55 4.14 18.54
N PHE A 51 10.18 5.34 18.09
CA PHE A 51 10.33 6.54 18.92
C PHE A 51 9.51 6.43 20.21
N GLN A 52 8.23 6.03 20.10
CA GLN A 52 7.38 5.80 21.28
C GLN A 52 7.97 4.74 22.22
N LEU A 53 8.46 3.63 21.66
CA LEU A 53 9.11 2.57 22.44
C LEU A 53 10.34 3.09 23.20
N ILE A 54 11.21 3.87 22.55
CA ILE A 54 12.39 4.46 23.20
C ILE A 54 11.99 5.42 24.31
N GLN A 55 10.97 6.26 24.08
CA GLN A 55 10.48 7.19 25.09
C GLN A 55 9.82 6.46 26.27
N TYR A 56 9.15 5.34 26.01
CA TYR A 56 8.60 4.46 27.04
C TYR A 56 9.71 3.84 27.90
N ILE A 57 10.76 3.28 27.30
CA ILE A 57 11.94 2.74 28.01
C ILE A 57 12.60 3.82 28.88
N ARG A 58 12.66 5.06 28.40
CA ARG A 58 13.22 6.20 29.14
C ARG A 58 12.30 6.74 30.25
N GLY A 59 11.12 6.15 30.46
CA GLY A 59 10.13 6.62 31.42
C GLY A 59 9.48 7.95 31.05
N LYS A 60 9.66 8.42 29.81
CA LYS A 60 9.17 9.73 29.33
C LYS A 60 7.85 9.63 28.57
N ALA A 61 7.38 8.43 28.25
CA ALA A 61 6.08 8.20 27.61
C ALA A 61 5.13 7.50 28.57
N LYS A 62 3.92 8.05 28.72
CA LYS A 62 2.82 7.41 29.44
C LYS A 62 2.12 6.42 28.50
N LYS A 63 1.80 5.21 28.98
CA LYS A 63 0.95 4.30 28.21
C LYS A 63 -0.42 4.94 28.06
N ILE A 64 -0.94 4.98 26.84
CA ILE A 64 -2.32 5.38 26.61
C ILE A 64 -3.19 4.18 27.02
N GLY A 65 -3.91 4.30 28.14
CA GLY A 65 -4.80 3.24 28.65
C GLY A 65 -4.49 2.68 30.05
N GLU A 66 -3.53 3.26 30.80
CA GLU A 66 -3.35 3.02 32.25
C GLU A 66 -3.80 4.24 33.08
#